data_AF-A0A137QNK8-F1
#
_entry.id   AF-A0A137QNK8-F1
#
_cell.length_a   1.000
_cell.length_b   1.000
_cell.length_c   1.000
_cell.angle_alpha   90.00
_cell.angle_beta   90.00
_cell.angle_gamma   90.00
#
_symmetry.space_group_name_H-M   'P 1'
#
loop_
_entity.id
_entity.type
_entity.pdbx_description
1 polymer ?
#
loop_
_entity_poly.entity_id
_entity_poly.type
_entity_poly.pdbx_seq_one_letter_code
_entity_poly.pdbx_strand_id
1 'polypeptide(L)'
;MTTFVNRNAASYYRPQQYTAPQPVQTVQRPAPDIRDDYERWYTETASNNRMSLSLRCGILGEVAWALDRLCRLCMNEQFMFRTIPGLIDGLFDWPEWYVTEGYKNWTEESILFSPSREFAQKRRHALESLFVMRNSALNETNSWDLALHTHTMPLILNSLFNLDANKDENVEFVLYILDIFQVLAPRMIIHTNLPPSQNPLPPIINILRMTTNRSMIISSLMALTILFSNPSNTSQLTTDSPALAAAIRYLPLFSDIPLVDACLNYLYVQISHPAFARAFLLHPGMPSVLKLLASFILQEQVLVEESVSLDVTGSVHTVASTATHTKDHELTQEELDKLLELTEPQRCYDWMKCMFVAKTDGEMTQVDFWNLYKDTFNPYAEKFALLVASDVIKNVNHVFPQAQAMVLQGQVQRFIVRGVDRRKDATIVERCKHPSQSDTITLPSSSSNYPVADPTTRPIPPLRSTVINYTRPKADPPSPALTALLILRILYRTSFASADAAPRADAGHFGFPGIVEDTSDPDDGSDTNFSGEDKEGEMRGRKAFVGTRKFLENVNIYDPVLMSWVAEMADVGITGTNIIPPSP
;
A
#
# COMPACT_ATOMS: atom_id res chain seq x y z
N MET A 1 -72.87 -77.48 19.48
CA MET A 1 -73.72 -76.32 19.13
C MET A 1 -72.89 -75.43 18.21
N THR A 2 -72.97 -75.57 16.88
CA THR A 2 -73.87 -74.81 15.96
C THR A 2 -73.82 -73.31 16.26
N THR A 3 -73.38 -72.43 15.35
CA THR A 3 -73.82 -72.17 13.95
C THR A 3 -72.73 -71.39 13.18
N PHE A 4 -72.24 -71.81 11.99
CA PHE A 4 -72.70 -71.47 10.62
C PHE A 4 -73.03 -69.97 10.41
N VAL A 5 -72.50 -69.25 9.41
CA VAL A 5 -72.82 -69.37 7.97
C VAL A 5 -71.72 -68.78 7.07
N ASN A 6 -71.56 -69.47 5.94
CA ASN A 6 -70.69 -69.32 4.77
C ASN A 6 -71.37 -68.45 3.67
N ARG A 7 -70.62 -67.79 2.77
CA ARG A 7 -70.99 -67.68 1.34
C ARG A 7 -69.94 -66.99 0.43
N ASN A 8 -69.36 -67.83 -0.44
CA ASN A 8 -69.13 -67.71 -1.90
C ASN A 8 -68.19 -66.61 -2.43
N ALA A 9 -67.08 -66.88 -3.13
CA ALA A 9 -66.74 -67.81 -4.24
C ALA A 9 -67.05 -67.27 -5.66
N ALA A 10 -65.98 -66.97 -6.41
CA ALA A 10 -65.73 -67.25 -7.85
C ALA A 10 -64.38 -66.60 -8.25
N SER A 11 -63.27 -67.36 -8.43
CA SER A 11 -62.82 -68.04 -9.67
C SER A 11 -62.46 -67.01 -10.78
N TYR A 12 -61.26 -66.96 -11.38
CA TYR A 12 -60.66 -67.98 -12.27
C TYR A 12 -59.14 -67.74 -12.55
N TYR A 13 -58.36 -68.82 -12.45
CA TYR A 13 -57.21 -69.29 -13.27
C TYR A 13 -56.15 -68.38 -13.96
N ARG A 14 -54.87 -68.76 -13.71
CA ARG A 14 -53.63 -68.81 -14.55
C ARG A 14 -52.77 -67.53 -14.74
N PRO A 15 -51.45 -67.62 -15.05
CA PRO A 15 -50.45 -68.69 -14.86
C PRO A 15 -49.18 -68.22 -14.09
N GLN A 16 -48.37 -69.18 -13.60
CA GLN A 16 -47.00 -68.92 -13.19
C GLN A 16 -46.14 -68.48 -14.39
N GLN A 17 -45.63 -67.25 -14.34
CA GLN A 17 -44.37 -66.88 -15.00
C GLN A 17 -43.33 -66.73 -13.90
N TYR A 18 -42.40 -67.69 -13.86
CA TYR A 18 -41.21 -67.59 -13.04
C TYR A 18 -40.27 -66.60 -13.72
N THR A 19 -40.35 -65.33 -13.32
CA THR A 19 -39.33 -64.34 -13.65
C THR A 19 -38.29 -64.39 -12.54
N ALA A 20 -37.05 -64.72 -12.88
CA ALA A 20 -35.94 -64.69 -11.94
C ALA A 20 -35.91 -63.31 -11.25
N PRO A 21 -35.80 -63.22 -9.91
CA PRO A 21 -35.60 -61.95 -9.25
C PRO A 21 -34.29 -61.35 -9.77
N GLN A 22 -34.39 -60.17 -10.39
CA GLN A 22 -33.26 -59.30 -10.64
C GLN A 22 -32.46 -59.19 -9.34
N PRO A 23 -31.11 -59.32 -9.37
CA PRO A 23 -30.32 -59.12 -8.18
C PRO A 23 -30.65 -57.73 -7.66
N VAL A 24 -31.17 -57.68 -6.43
CA VAL A 24 -31.26 -56.44 -5.66
C VAL A 24 -29.88 -55.83 -5.74
N GLN A 25 -29.75 -54.69 -6.42
CA GLN A 25 -28.55 -53.89 -6.36
C GLN A 25 -28.35 -53.59 -4.88
N THR A 26 -27.45 -54.35 -4.26
CA THR A 26 -26.82 -53.91 -3.03
C THR A 26 -26.22 -52.57 -3.40
N VAL A 27 -26.80 -51.49 -2.89
CA VAL A 27 -26.13 -50.20 -2.87
C VAL A 27 -24.85 -50.47 -2.11
N GLN A 28 -23.78 -50.77 -2.84
CA GLN A 28 -22.44 -50.87 -2.29
C GLN A 28 -22.20 -49.49 -1.69
N ARG A 29 -22.31 -49.41 -0.35
CA ARG A 29 -21.83 -48.24 0.37
C ARG A 29 -20.39 -48.08 -0.10
N PRO A 30 -20.02 -46.93 -0.68
CA PRO A 30 -18.64 -46.71 -1.08
C PRO A 30 -17.77 -47.01 0.13
N ALA A 31 -16.72 -47.81 -0.07
CA ALA A 31 -15.75 -48.06 0.98
C ALA A 31 -15.29 -46.68 1.50
N PRO A 32 -15.24 -46.48 2.84
CA PRO A 32 -14.84 -45.19 3.38
C PRO A 32 -13.47 -44.83 2.82
N ASP A 33 -13.33 -43.59 2.35
CA ASP A 33 -12.02 -43.05 2.02
C ASP A 33 -11.28 -42.85 3.35
N ILE A 34 -10.20 -43.61 3.57
CA ILE A 34 -9.43 -43.63 4.82
C ILE A 34 -8.30 -42.58 4.77
N ARG A 35 -8.23 -41.78 3.71
CA ARG A 35 -7.04 -40.95 3.40
C ARG A 35 -7.17 -39.48 3.79
N ASP A 36 -8.35 -39.03 4.21
CA ASP A 36 -8.62 -37.59 4.44
C ASP A 36 -8.84 -37.21 5.91
N ASP A 37 -8.79 -38.15 6.87
CA ASP A 37 -9.11 -37.93 8.30
C ASP A 37 -10.53 -37.37 8.56
N TYR A 38 -11.39 -37.27 7.53
CA TYR A 38 -12.80 -36.83 7.60
C TYR A 38 -13.75 -38.02 7.47
N GLU A 39 -13.37 -39.16 8.05
CA GLU A 39 -14.21 -40.34 7.99
C GLU A 39 -15.60 -40.01 8.57
N ARG A 40 -16.66 -40.35 7.83
CA ARG A 40 -18.05 -39.92 8.12
C ARG A 40 -18.47 -40.13 9.58
N TRP A 41 -17.97 -41.18 10.22
CA TRP A 41 -18.27 -41.53 11.61
C TRP A 41 -17.67 -40.58 12.65
N TYR A 42 -16.70 -39.74 12.25
CA TYR A 42 -16.19 -38.62 13.05
C TYR A 42 -17.09 -37.39 12.97
N THR A 43 -17.63 -37.10 11.80
CA THR A 43 -18.49 -35.93 11.57
C THR A 43 -19.98 -36.22 11.78
N GLU A 44 -20.31 -37.44 12.22
CA GLU A 44 -21.69 -37.85 12.49
C GLU A 44 -22.28 -37.00 13.63
N THR A 45 -23.35 -36.28 13.33
CA THR A 45 -24.05 -35.37 14.26
C THR A 45 -25.00 -36.15 15.16
N ALA A 46 -24.49 -37.19 15.81
CA ALA A 46 -25.26 -38.13 16.63
C ALA A 46 -24.66 -38.25 18.03
N SER A 47 -25.49 -38.62 19.00
CA SER A 47 -25.06 -38.77 20.40
C SER A 47 -24.09 -39.93 20.63
N ASN A 48 -24.02 -40.88 19.69
CA ASN A 48 -23.07 -41.99 19.68
C ASN A 48 -21.76 -41.66 18.93
N ASN A 49 -21.50 -40.39 18.64
CA ASN A 49 -20.28 -39.95 17.99
C ASN A 49 -19.05 -40.44 18.77
N ARG A 50 -18.16 -41.16 18.08
CA ARG A 50 -17.01 -41.81 18.72
C ARG A 50 -16.04 -40.81 19.34
N MET A 51 -15.84 -39.63 18.76
CA MET A 51 -14.93 -38.63 19.34
C MET A 51 -15.46 -38.11 20.67
N SER A 52 -16.76 -37.79 20.75
CA SER A 52 -17.40 -37.35 22.00
C SER A 52 -17.32 -38.44 23.07
N LEU A 53 -17.60 -39.71 22.71
CA LEU A 53 -17.52 -40.83 23.65
C LEU A 53 -16.08 -41.12 24.09
N SER A 54 -15.11 -41.14 23.18
CA SER A 54 -13.69 -41.37 23.48
C SER A 54 -13.11 -40.25 24.36
N LEU A 55 -13.53 -39.00 24.16
CA LEU A 55 -13.12 -37.86 24.99
C LEU A 55 -13.62 -38.01 26.44
N ARG A 56 -14.84 -38.52 26.63
CA ARG A 56 -15.51 -38.62 27.93
C ARG A 56 -15.34 -39.95 28.65
N CYS A 57 -14.72 -40.95 28.03
CA CYS A 57 -14.62 -42.29 28.62
C CYS A 57 -13.57 -42.41 29.75
N GLY A 58 -12.69 -41.41 29.92
CA GLY A 58 -11.62 -41.41 30.91
C GLY A 58 -10.43 -42.33 30.61
N ILE A 59 -10.48 -43.11 29.52
CA ILE A 59 -9.36 -43.96 29.09
C ILE A 59 -8.34 -43.10 28.36
N LEU A 60 -7.16 -42.89 28.96
CA LEU A 60 -6.14 -41.96 28.43
C LEU A 60 -5.77 -42.19 26.96
N GLY A 61 -5.75 -43.44 26.50
CA GLY A 61 -5.47 -43.78 25.11
C GLY A 61 -6.59 -43.38 24.14
N GLU A 62 -7.85 -43.52 24.54
CA GLU A 62 -9.01 -43.11 23.74
C GLU A 62 -9.15 -41.59 23.71
N VAL A 63 -8.90 -40.93 24.84
CA VAL A 63 -8.85 -39.47 24.93
C VAL A 63 -7.76 -38.92 24.00
N ALA A 64 -6.55 -39.49 24.05
CA ALA A 64 -5.44 -39.08 23.18
C ALA A 64 -5.82 -39.23 21.70
N TRP A 65 -6.48 -40.34 21.35
CA TRP A 65 -6.94 -40.58 20.01
C TRP A 65 -7.98 -39.54 19.57
N ALA A 66 -8.95 -39.19 20.41
CA ALA A 66 -9.96 -38.19 20.10
C ALA A 66 -9.35 -36.79 19.92
N LEU A 67 -8.50 -36.35 20.86
CA LEU A 67 -7.87 -35.03 20.83
C LEU A 67 -6.95 -34.84 19.62
N ASP A 68 -6.20 -35.86 19.21
CA ASP A 68 -5.35 -35.82 18.03
C ASP A 68 -6.15 -35.58 16.72
N ARG A 69 -7.40 -36.07 16.64
CA ARG A 69 -8.29 -35.77 15.50
C ARG A 69 -8.94 -34.39 15.65
N LEU A 70 -9.38 -34.03 16.84
CA LEU A 70 -9.98 -32.72 17.11
C LEU A 70 -9.00 -31.58 16.84
N CYS A 71 -7.71 -31.75 17.15
CA CYS A 71 -6.66 -30.76 16.84
C CYS A 71 -6.54 -30.50 15.33
N ARG A 72 -6.84 -31.50 14.49
CA ARG A 72 -6.88 -31.34 13.02
C ARG A 72 -8.20 -30.73 12.56
N LEU A 73 -9.32 -31.17 13.14
CA LEU A 73 -10.66 -30.70 12.78
C LEU A 73 -10.93 -29.24 13.20
N CYS A 74 -10.32 -28.75 14.27
CA CYS A 74 -10.56 -27.38 14.76
C CYS A 74 -10.11 -26.28 13.78
N MET A 75 -9.33 -26.64 12.75
CA MET A 75 -8.94 -25.75 11.65
C MET A 75 -9.96 -25.71 10.51
N ASN A 76 -10.94 -26.60 10.52
CA ASN A 76 -11.99 -26.65 9.52
C ASN A 76 -13.16 -25.74 9.92
N GLU A 77 -13.50 -24.79 9.06
CA GLU A 77 -14.60 -23.84 9.30
C GLU A 77 -15.98 -24.50 9.48
N GLN A 78 -16.16 -25.73 9.01
CA GLN A 78 -17.41 -26.50 9.17
C GLN A 78 -17.53 -27.17 10.55
N PHE A 79 -16.44 -27.25 11.32
CA PHE A 79 -16.45 -27.84 12.64
C PHE A 79 -17.20 -26.93 13.62
N MET A 80 -18.31 -27.42 14.17
CA MET A 80 -19.17 -26.69 15.11
C MET A 80 -19.42 -27.51 16.38
N PHE A 81 -19.21 -26.94 17.57
CA PHE A 81 -19.41 -27.65 18.84
C PHE A 81 -20.81 -28.24 18.98
N ARG A 82 -21.83 -27.44 18.68
CA ARG A 82 -23.24 -27.84 18.73
C ARG A 82 -23.63 -29.01 17.81
N THR A 83 -22.81 -29.35 16.80
CA THR A 83 -23.12 -30.49 15.92
C THR A 83 -22.83 -31.84 16.56
N ILE A 84 -21.96 -31.89 17.57
CA ILE A 84 -21.58 -33.11 18.26
C ILE A 84 -21.92 -32.97 19.75
N PRO A 85 -23.07 -33.51 20.19
CA PRO A 85 -23.52 -33.40 21.58
C PRO A 85 -22.47 -33.92 22.58
N GLY A 86 -22.25 -33.17 23.65
CA GLY A 86 -21.31 -33.54 24.72
C GLY A 86 -19.83 -33.30 24.41
N LEU A 87 -19.49 -32.89 23.18
CA LEU A 87 -18.10 -32.68 22.79
C LEU A 87 -17.46 -31.51 23.54
N ILE A 88 -18.15 -30.38 23.60
CA ILE A 88 -17.66 -29.18 24.29
C ILE A 88 -17.47 -29.45 25.79
N ASP A 89 -18.38 -30.19 26.43
CA ASP A 89 -18.26 -30.57 27.84
C ASP A 89 -16.97 -31.37 28.09
N GLY A 90 -16.68 -32.37 27.25
CA GLY A 90 -15.47 -33.19 27.39
C GLY A 90 -14.17 -32.42 27.15
N LEU A 91 -14.21 -31.29 26.44
CA LEU A 91 -13.03 -30.44 26.26
C LEU A 91 -12.69 -29.69 27.56
N PHE A 92 -13.63 -29.46 28.48
CA PHE A 92 -13.36 -28.81 29.77
C PHE A 92 -12.69 -29.72 30.80
N ASP A 93 -12.94 -31.04 30.75
CA ASP A 93 -12.54 -31.99 31.81
C ASP A 93 -11.04 -31.91 32.17
N TRP A 94 -10.14 -31.97 31.18
CA TRP A 94 -8.69 -31.98 31.41
C TRP A 94 -8.11 -30.60 31.78
N PRO A 95 -8.49 -29.49 31.13
CA PRO A 95 -8.13 -28.15 31.58
C PRO A 95 -8.58 -27.86 33.01
N GLU A 96 -9.81 -28.23 33.39
CA GLU A 96 -10.34 -28.03 34.74
C GLU A 96 -9.57 -28.84 35.78
N TRP A 97 -9.28 -30.11 35.48
CA TRP A 97 -8.39 -30.93 36.31
C TRP A 97 -7.01 -30.27 36.49
N TYR A 98 -6.41 -29.73 35.42
CA TYR A 98 -5.09 -29.13 35.50
C TYR A 98 -5.06 -27.92 36.43
N VAL A 99 -6.05 -27.01 36.33
CA VAL A 99 -6.08 -25.75 37.10
C VAL A 99 -6.52 -25.93 38.55
N THR A 100 -7.12 -27.07 38.89
CA THR A 100 -7.59 -27.39 40.26
C THR A 100 -6.62 -28.28 41.01
N GLU A 101 -6.07 -29.30 40.34
CA GLU A 101 -5.25 -30.34 40.95
C GLU A 101 -3.92 -30.56 40.21
N GLY A 102 -3.94 -30.62 38.87
CA GLY A 102 -2.77 -31.03 38.08
C GLY A 102 -1.55 -30.15 38.31
N TYR A 103 -1.70 -28.82 38.36
CA TYR A 103 -0.59 -27.90 38.56
C TYR A 103 0.13 -28.10 39.90
N LYS A 104 -0.56 -28.61 40.92
CA LYS A 104 0.00 -28.87 42.26
C LYS A 104 0.93 -30.08 42.28
N ASN A 105 0.77 -30.97 41.32
CA ASN A 105 1.58 -32.18 41.20
C ASN A 105 2.93 -31.91 40.52
N TRP A 106 3.18 -30.68 40.06
CA TRP A 106 4.48 -30.28 39.53
C TRP A 106 5.48 -30.08 40.68
N THR A 107 6.42 -30.99 40.81
CA THR A 107 7.47 -30.96 41.85
C THR A 107 8.74 -30.27 41.34
N GLU A 108 9.56 -29.73 42.25
CA GLU A 108 10.87 -29.16 41.89
C GLU A 108 11.78 -30.19 41.19
N GLU A 109 11.65 -31.49 41.49
CA GLU A 109 12.36 -32.57 40.79
C GLU A 109 11.98 -32.67 39.31
N SER A 110 10.75 -32.27 38.95
CA SER A 110 10.26 -32.25 37.56
C SER A 110 10.92 -31.15 36.71
N ILE A 111 11.68 -30.24 37.32
CA ILE A 111 12.48 -29.23 36.61
C ILE A 111 13.74 -29.87 36.02
N LEU A 112 14.33 -30.85 36.73
CA LEU A 112 15.55 -31.54 36.31
C LEU A 112 15.27 -32.83 35.53
N PHE A 113 14.15 -33.51 35.84
CA PHE A 113 13.75 -34.78 35.23
C PHE A 113 12.35 -34.69 34.61
N SER A 114 12.04 -35.57 33.65
CA SER A 114 10.69 -35.63 33.10
C SER A 114 9.68 -36.05 34.19
N PRO A 115 8.49 -35.43 34.25
CA PRO A 115 7.44 -35.89 35.16
C PRO A 115 6.96 -37.30 34.76
N SER A 116 6.14 -37.92 35.61
CA SER A 116 5.61 -39.26 35.30
C SER A 116 4.87 -39.28 33.96
N ARG A 117 5.01 -40.38 33.21
CA ARG A 117 4.41 -40.52 31.88
C ARG A 117 2.90 -40.27 31.90
N GLU A 118 2.22 -40.76 32.92
CA GLU A 118 0.78 -40.56 33.09
C GLU A 118 0.44 -39.09 33.32
N PHE A 119 1.17 -38.39 34.19
CA PHE A 119 0.97 -36.97 34.43
C PHE A 119 1.24 -36.14 33.17
N ALA A 120 2.34 -36.42 32.45
CA ALA A 120 2.67 -35.77 31.20
C ALA A 120 1.56 -35.94 30.15
N GLN A 121 0.95 -37.13 30.07
CA GLN A 121 -0.20 -37.39 29.20
C GLN A 121 -1.43 -36.57 29.59
N LYS A 122 -1.79 -36.53 30.88
CA LYS A 122 -2.94 -35.74 31.36
C LYS A 122 -2.75 -34.24 31.12
N ARG A 123 -1.53 -33.71 31.36
CA ARG A 123 -1.19 -32.32 31.04
C ARG A 123 -1.28 -32.04 29.54
N ARG A 124 -0.82 -32.97 28.70
CA ARG A 124 -0.94 -32.87 27.24
C ARG A 124 -2.42 -32.81 26.82
N HIS A 125 -3.28 -33.66 27.40
CA HIS A 125 -4.72 -33.63 27.12
C HIS A 125 -5.34 -32.28 27.46
N ALA A 126 -4.94 -31.68 28.58
CA ALA A 126 -5.39 -30.35 28.97
C ALA A 126 -4.98 -29.27 27.95
N LEU A 127 -3.73 -29.30 27.46
CA LEU A 127 -3.26 -28.37 26.44
C LEU A 127 -3.93 -28.58 25.08
N GLU A 128 -4.10 -29.82 24.64
CA GLU A 128 -4.77 -30.16 23.38
C GLU A 128 -6.25 -29.76 23.42
N SER A 129 -6.93 -29.96 24.55
CA SER A 129 -8.30 -29.46 24.74
C SER A 129 -8.40 -27.94 24.61
N LEU A 130 -7.52 -27.19 25.27
CA LEU A 130 -7.45 -25.73 25.14
C LEU A 130 -7.11 -25.29 23.71
N PHE A 131 -6.21 -26.03 23.04
CA PHE A 131 -5.87 -25.79 21.64
C PHE A 131 -7.08 -25.96 20.72
N VAL A 132 -7.87 -27.01 20.91
CA VAL A 132 -9.11 -27.20 20.17
C VAL A 132 -10.09 -26.06 20.46
N MET A 133 -10.28 -25.68 21.72
CA MET A 133 -11.19 -24.60 22.10
C MET A 133 -10.79 -23.25 21.49
N ARG A 134 -9.52 -22.82 21.64
CA ARG A 134 -9.04 -21.51 21.14
C ARG A 134 -9.12 -21.40 19.62
N ASN A 135 -8.78 -22.46 18.88
CA ASN A 135 -8.82 -22.43 17.42
C ASN A 135 -10.25 -22.51 16.90
N SER A 136 -11.08 -23.34 17.52
CA SER A 136 -12.49 -23.44 17.15
C SER A 136 -13.23 -22.12 17.39
N ALA A 137 -12.81 -21.33 18.38
CA ALA A 137 -13.37 -20.01 18.68
C ALA A 137 -13.13 -18.95 17.59
N LEU A 138 -12.26 -19.21 16.60
CA LEU A 138 -12.13 -18.35 15.42
C LEU A 138 -13.41 -18.36 14.56
N ASN A 139 -14.20 -19.44 14.64
CA ASN A 139 -15.54 -19.47 14.08
C ASN A 139 -16.52 -18.78 15.04
N GLU A 140 -17.33 -17.85 14.52
CA GLU A 140 -18.27 -17.06 15.32
C GLU A 140 -19.26 -17.93 16.11
N THR A 141 -19.79 -19.00 15.52
CA THR A 141 -20.77 -19.88 16.18
C THR A 141 -20.16 -20.57 17.40
N ASN A 142 -18.94 -21.09 17.24
CA ASN A 142 -18.21 -21.74 18.33
C ASN A 142 -17.79 -20.75 19.41
N SER A 143 -17.45 -19.51 19.03
CA SER A 143 -17.11 -18.45 19.96
C SER A 143 -18.30 -18.09 20.85
N TRP A 144 -19.51 -18.06 20.29
CA TRP A 144 -20.76 -17.92 21.06
C TRP A 144 -21.03 -19.11 21.97
N ASP A 145 -20.86 -20.34 21.47
CA ASP A 145 -21.06 -21.56 22.26
C ASP A 145 -20.10 -21.59 23.47
N LEU A 146 -18.82 -21.24 23.28
CA LEU A 146 -17.85 -21.12 24.38
C LEU A 146 -18.20 -19.99 25.35
N ALA A 147 -18.60 -18.82 24.86
CA ALA A 147 -18.92 -17.69 25.72
C ALA A 147 -20.13 -17.93 26.64
N LEU A 148 -21.09 -18.73 26.18
CA LEU A 148 -22.30 -19.09 26.95
C LEU A 148 -22.11 -20.32 27.84
N HIS A 149 -21.07 -21.11 27.63
CA HIS A 149 -20.84 -22.33 28.38
C HIS A 149 -20.51 -22.03 29.85
N THR A 150 -21.17 -22.72 30.78
CA THR A 150 -21.10 -22.43 32.23
C THR A 150 -19.71 -22.64 32.83
N HIS A 151 -18.87 -23.45 32.18
CA HIS A 151 -17.51 -23.78 32.63
C HIS A 151 -16.45 -22.78 32.16
N THR A 152 -16.73 -21.95 31.16
CA THR A 152 -15.71 -21.09 30.51
C THR A 152 -15.13 -20.05 31.47
N MET A 153 -15.98 -19.26 32.13
CA MET A 153 -15.51 -18.24 33.08
C MET A 153 -14.82 -18.85 34.31
N PRO A 154 -15.35 -19.90 34.96
CA PRO A 154 -14.65 -20.61 36.03
C PRO A 154 -13.27 -21.12 35.61
N LEU A 155 -13.14 -21.73 34.43
CA LEU A 155 -11.85 -22.21 33.92
C LEU A 155 -10.86 -21.04 33.76
N ILE A 156 -11.28 -19.93 33.13
CA ILE A 156 -10.41 -18.76 32.94
C ILE A 156 -9.95 -18.20 34.29
N LEU A 157 -10.89 -17.95 35.22
CA LEU A 157 -10.56 -17.37 36.53
C LEU A 157 -9.64 -18.30 37.32
N ASN A 158 -9.96 -19.58 37.42
CA ASN A 158 -9.12 -20.55 38.13
C ASN A 158 -7.71 -20.63 37.52
N SER A 159 -7.61 -20.57 36.19
CA SER A 159 -6.31 -20.54 35.51
C SER A 159 -5.51 -19.30 35.89
N LEU A 160 -6.12 -18.11 35.80
CA LEU A 160 -5.47 -16.83 36.07
C LEU A 160 -5.07 -16.66 37.55
N PHE A 161 -5.83 -17.25 38.48
CA PHE A 161 -5.53 -17.16 39.91
C PHE A 161 -4.57 -18.24 40.41
N ASN A 162 -4.65 -19.47 39.87
CA ASN A 162 -3.88 -20.59 40.40
C ASN A 162 -2.55 -20.81 39.69
N LEU A 163 -2.45 -20.48 38.39
CA LEU A 163 -1.25 -20.75 37.60
C LEU A 163 -0.30 -19.55 37.63
N ASP A 164 0.97 -19.83 37.89
CA ASP A 164 2.03 -18.84 37.74
C ASP A 164 2.44 -18.75 36.27
N ALA A 165 2.12 -17.62 35.63
CA ALA A 165 2.40 -17.35 34.22
C ALA A 165 3.90 -17.21 33.88
N ASN A 166 4.79 -17.12 34.89
CA ASN A 166 6.23 -17.05 34.68
C ASN A 166 6.91 -18.43 34.70
N LYS A 167 6.18 -19.48 35.08
CA LYS A 167 6.69 -20.84 35.08
C LYS A 167 6.51 -21.49 33.71
N ASP A 168 7.59 -22.00 33.14
CA ASP A 168 7.61 -22.58 31.79
C ASP A 168 6.53 -23.67 31.59
N GLU A 169 6.23 -24.47 32.62
CA GLU A 169 5.19 -25.49 32.55
C GLU A 169 3.77 -24.94 32.39
N ASN A 170 3.53 -23.67 32.72
CA ASN A 170 2.22 -23.02 32.67
C ASN A 170 2.08 -22.01 31.53
N VAL A 171 3.18 -21.51 30.96
CA VAL A 171 3.17 -20.43 29.96
C VAL A 171 2.21 -20.74 28.81
N GLU A 172 2.33 -21.92 28.19
CA GLU A 172 1.46 -22.32 27.07
C GLU A 172 -0.02 -22.37 27.46
N PHE A 173 -0.31 -22.92 28.65
CA PHE A 173 -1.67 -23.02 29.17
C PHE A 173 -2.29 -21.63 29.39
N VAL A 174 -1.55 -20.73 30.05
CA VAL A 174 -2.03 -19.37 30.35
C VAL A 174 -2.20 -18.56 29.07
N LEU A 175 -1.33 -18.73 28.07
CA LEU A 175 -1.51 -18.09 26.76
C LEU A 175 -2.82 -18.53 26.10
N TYR A 176 -3.14 -19.83 26.12
CA TYR A 176 -4.39 -20.33 25.55
C TYR A 176 -5.62 -19.81 26.31
N ILE A 177 -5.51 -19.68 27.63
CA ILE A 177 -6.57 -19.09 28.46
C ILE A 177 -6.78 -17.60 28.14
N LEU A 178 -5.71 -16.83 27.94
CA LEU A 178 -5.81 -15.43 27.54
C LEU A 178 -6.45 -15.30 26.15
N ASP A 179 -6.10 -16.17 25.20
CA ASP A 179 -6.73 -16.21 23.87
C ASP A 179 -8.24 -16.52 23.98
N ILE A 180 -8.62 -17.51 24.78
CA ILE A 180 -10.04 -17.83 25.00
C ILE A 180 -10.75 -16.67 25.72
N PHE A 181 -10.12 -16.03 26.70
CA PHE A 181 -10.69 -14.88 27.40
C PHE A 181 -11.05 -13.72 26.46
N GLN A 182 -10.28 -13.52 25.38
CA GLN A 182 -10.57 -12.48 24.38
C GLN A 182 -11.94 -12.69 23.70
N VAL A 183 -12.50 -13.90 23.69
CA VAL A 183 -13.86 -14.19 23.18
C VAL A 183 -14.97 -13.65 24.11
N LEU A 184 -14.69 -13.57 25.40
CA LEU A 184 -15.65 -13.13 26.43
C LEU A 184 -15.48 -11.65 26.77
N ALA A 185 -14.24 -11.16 26.71
CA ALA A 185 -13.85 -9.80 27.07
C ALA A 185 -14.75 -8.68 26.48
N PRO A 186 -15.19 -8.71 25.19
CA PRO A 186 -16.03 -7.64 24.63
C PRO A 186 -17.36 -7.46 25.37
N ARG A 187 -17.93 -8.55 25.90
CA ARG A 187 -19.25 -8.59 26.55
C ARG A 187 -19.16 -8.53 28.07
N MET A 188 -17.94 -8.55 28.62
CA MET A 188 -17.72 -8.59 30.05
C MET A 188 -17.75 -7.18 30.65
N ILE A 189 -18.52 -7.02 31.72
CA ILE A 189 -18.61 -5.77 32.49
C ILE A 189 -18.02 -6.01 33.89
N ILE A 190 -17.05 -5.19 34.29
CA ILE A 190 -16.41 -5.25 35.61
C ILE A 190 -17.02 -4.16 36.49
N HIS A 191 -17.93 -4.58 37.35
CA HIS A 191 -18.50 -3.72 38.39
C HIS A 191 -17.49 -3.48 39.51
N THR A 192 -17.51 -2.29 40.11
CA THR A 192 -16.64 -1.93 41.26
C THR A 192 -16.84 -2.83 42.49
N ASN A 193 -18.03 -3.42 42.64
CA ASN A 193 -18.37 -4.30 43.75
C ASN A 193 -18.14 -5.79 43.47
N LEU A 194 -17.54 -6.14 42.33
CA LEU A 194 -17.30 -7.53 41.97
C LEU A 194 -16.28 -8.15 42.93
N PRO A 195 -16.53 -9.34 43.50
CA PRO A 195 -15.58 -10.01 44.37
C PRO A 195 -14.23 -10.21 43.66
N PRO A 196 -13.09 -10.06 44.36
CA PRO A 196 -11.77 -10.22 43.76
C PRO A 196 -11.60 -11.54 43.01
N SER A 197 -12.15 -12.64 43.54
CA SER A 197 -12.09 -13.97 42.92
C SER A 197 -12.87 -14.11 41.61
N GLN A 198 -13.79 -13.18 41.32
CA GLN A 198 -14.57 -13.14 40.08
C GLN A 198 -14.05 -12.11 39.09
N ASN A 199 -13.02 -11.34 39.48
CA ASN A 199 -12.46 -10.28 38.66
C ASN A 199 -11.17 -10.77 37.97
N PRO A 200 -11.15 -10.88 36.62
CA PRO A 200 -9.97 -11.29 35.86
C PRO A 200 -8.93 -10.15 35.73
N LEU A 201 -9.29 -8.91 36.04
CA LEU A 201 -8.41 -7.76 35.83
C LEU A 201 -7.16 -7.79 36.74
N PRO A 202 -7.26 -7.99 38.07
CA PRO A 202 -6.09 -8.07 38.94
C PRO A 202 -5.04 -9.12 38.53
N PRO A 203 -5.38 -10.39 38.23
CA PRO A 203 -4.36 -11.35 37.83
C PRO A 203 -3.72 -11.01 36.48
N ILE A 204 -4.47 -10.51 35.48
CA ILE A 204 -3.88 -10.10 34.19
C ILE A 204 -2.91 -8.92 34.36
N ILE A 205 -3.28 -7.92 35.16
CA ILE A 205 -2.38 -6.80 35.50
C ILE A 205 -1.12 -7.31 36.23
N ASN A 206 -1.28 -8.28 37.13
CA ASN A 206 -0.15 -8.86 37.85
C ASN A 206 0.81 -9.62 36.92
N ILE A 207 0.28 -10.33 35.91
CA ILE A 207 1.10 -10.95 34.86
C ILE A 207 1.97 -9.89 34.18
N LEU A 208 1.38 -8.78 33.71
CA LEU A 208 2.11 -7.68 33.05
C LEU A 208 3.15 -6.99 33.94
N ARG A 209 2.92 -6.99 35.26
CA ARG A 209 3.87 -6.46 36.24
C ARG A 209 5.13 -7.32 36.33
N MET A 210 4.98 -8.64 36.29
CA MET A 210 6.07 -9.58 36.60
C MET A 210 6.75 -10.15 35.35
N THR A 211 6.01 -10.37 34.27
CA THR A 211 6.48 -11.17 33.15
C THR A 211 7.47 -10.45 32.25
N THR A 212 8.46 -11.20 31.78
CA THR A 212 9.41 -10.80 30.73
C THR A 212 9.16 -11.54 29.41
N ASN A 213 8.16 -12.43 29.36
CA ASN A 213 7.85 -13.20 28.18
C ASN A 213 7.09 -12.34 27.17
N ARG A 214 7.68 -12.15 25.98
CA ARG A 214 7.11 -11.33 24.89
C ARG A 214 5.67 -11.73 24.53
N SER A 215 5.41 -13.02 24.33
CA SER A 215 4.10 -13.51 23.94
C SER A 215 3.07 -13.27 25.04
N MET A 216 3.45 -13.48 26.31
CA MET A 216 2.59 -13.23 27.46
C MET A 216 2.22 -11.75 27.59
N ILE A 217 3.18 -10.84 27.34
CA ILE A 217 2.95 -9.39 27.33
C ILE A 217 1.94 -9.01 26.26
N ILE A 218 2.15 -9.49 25.03
CA ILE A 218 1.25 -9.21 23.89
C ILE A 218 -0.16 -9.71 24.18
N SER A 219 -0.33 -10.99 24.54
CA SER A 219 -1.64 -11.59 24.82
C SER A 219 -2.36 -10.90 25.99
N SER A 220 -1.63 -10.51 27.03
CA SER A 220 -2.23 -9.80 28.17
C SER A 220 -2.67 -8.38 27.80
N LEU A 221 -1.85 -7.64 27.05
CA LEU A 221 -2.23 -6.30 26.56
C LEU A 221 -3.42 -6.37 25.60
N MET A 222 -3.47 -7.36 24.71
CA MET A 222 -4.61 -7.58 23.81
C MET A 222 -5.89 -7.90 24.58
N ALA A 223 -5.82 -8.80 25.57
CA ALA A 223 -6.94 -9.13 26.45
C ALA A 223 -7.50 -7.88 27.15
N LEU A 224 -6.63 -7.04 27.72
CA LEU A 224 -7.04 -5.79 28.35
C LEU A 224 -7.57 -4.76 27.35
N THR A 225 -6.99 -4.68 26.16
CA THR A 225 -7.44 -3.78 25.08
C THR A 225 -8.89 -4.07 24.71
N ILE A 226 -9.21 -5.35 24.49
CA ILE A 226 -10.56 -5.80 24.12
C ILE A 226 -11.54 -5.55 25.28
N LEU A 227 -11.14 -5.85 26.51
CA LEU A 227 -11.95 -5.62 27.71
C LEU A 227 -12.28 -4.13 27.91
N PHE A 228 -11.31 -3.25 27.71
CA PHE A 228 -11.47 -1.80 27.88
C PHE A 228 -12.08 -1.11 26.66
N SER A 229 -12.17 -1.77 25.51
CA SER A 229 -12.98 -1.29 24.38
C SER A 229 -14.47 -1.22 24.74
N ASN A 230 -14.91 -1.95 25.78
CA ASN A 230 -16.25 -1.79 26.34
C ASN A 230 -16.30 -0.55 27.25
N PRO A 231 -17.08 0.50 26.89
CA PRO A 231 -17.12 1.74 27.65
C PRO A 231 -17.67 1.58 29.07
N SER A 232 -18.42 0.52 29.36
CA SER A 232 -18.89 0.22 30.73
C SER A 232 -17.74 -0.07 31.70
N ASN A 233 -16.54 -0.39 31.20
CA ASN A 233 -15.36 -0.68 32.01
C ASN A 233 -14.46 0.55 32.25
N THR A 234 -14.84 1.73 31.75
CA THR A 234 -14.02 2.97 31.87
C THR A 234 -13.67 3.32 33.32
N SER A 235 -14.55 3.00 34.28
CA SER A 235 -14.32 3.26 35.71
C SER A 235 -13.16 2.47 36.33
N GLN A 236 -12.66 1.43 35.65
CA GLN A 236 -11.55 0.61 36.08
C GLN A 236 -10.18 1.15 35.60
N LEU A 237 -10.18 2.16 34.72
CA LEU A 237 -8.95 2.72 34.16
C LEU A 237 -8.23 3.60 35.19
N THR A 238 -6.91 3.43 35.29
CA THR A 238 -6.06 4.22 36.18
C THR A 238 -4.71 4.50 35.51
N THR A 239 -4.19 5.71 35.71
CA THR A 239 -2.89 6.14 35.20
C THR A 239 -1.71 5.56 35.97
N ASP A 240 -1.94 4.94 37.13
CA ASP A 240 -0.92 4.24 37.93
C ASP A 240 -0.99 2.70 37.74
N SER A 241 -1.46 2.26 36.57
CA SER A 241 -1.58 0.83 36.27
C SER A 241 -0.22 0.23 35.89
N PRO A 242 0.16 -0.95 36.44
CA PRO A 242 1.32 -1.71 35.95
C PRO A 242 1.23 -2.05 34.46
N ALA A 243 0.03 -2.23 33.93
CA ALA A 243 -0.17 -2.48 32.51
C ALA A 243 0.17 -1.25 31.65
N LEU A 244 -0.19 -0.03 32.11
CA LEU A 244 0.22 1.22 31.46
C LEU A 244 1.74 1.40 31.52
N ALA A 245 2.35 1.14 32.69
CA ALA A 245 3.79 1.19 32.85
C ALA A 245 4.51 0.22 31.89
N ALA A 246 3.98 -1.00 31.73
CA ALA A 246 4.50 -1.98 30.78
C ALA A 246 4.38 -1.51 29.33
N ALA A 247 3.22 -0.97 28.93
CA ALA A 247 3.01 -0.46 27.58
C ALA A 247 3.96 0.69 27.25
N ILE A 248 4.16 1.65 28.17
CA ILE A 248 5.11 2.76 27.99
C ILE A 248 6.55 2.25 27.94
N ARG A 249 6.90 1.23 28.75
CA ARG A 249 8.25 0.64 28.79
C ARG A 249 8.63 -0.02 27.47
N TYR A 250 7.70 -0.70 26.81
CA TYR A 250 7.97 -1.44 25.58
C TYR A 250 7.74 -0.63 24.29
N LEU A 251 7.03 0.49 24.37
CA LEU A 251 6.77 1.40 23.24
C LEU A 251 8.02 1.78 22.40
N PRO A 252 9.22 2.01 22.99
CA PRO A 252 10.41 2.36 22.20
C PRO A 252 11.01 1.24 21.35
N LEU A 253 10.52 0.01 21.45
CA LEU A 253 11.09 -1.16 20.77
C LEU A 253 10.61 -1.26 19.32
N PHE A 254 10.89 -0.22 18.52
CA PHE A 254 10.37 -0.05 17.15
C PHE A 254 10.72 -1.19 16.17
N SER A 255 11.75 -2.00 16.47
CA SER A 255 12.07 -3.20 15.68
C SER A 255 11.05 -4.34 15.87
N ASP A 256 10.32 -4.35 16.98
CA ASP A 256 9.35 -5.38 17.34
C ASP A 256 7.91 -4.86 17.14
N ILE A 257 7.51 -4.77 15.87
CA ILE A 257 6.21 -4.19 15.48
C ILE A 257 5.02 -4.86 16.19
N PRO A 258 4.92 -6.20 16.32
CA PRO A 258 3.76 -6.78 17.02
C PRO A 258 3.68 -6.41 18.50
N LEU A 259 4.83 -6.23 19.18
CA LEU A 259 4.85 -5.78 20.57
C LEU A 259 4.44 -4.30 20.68
N VAL A 260 4.99 -3.45 19.81
CA VAL A 260 4.67 -2.02 19.75
C VAL A 260 3.20 -1.82 19.41
N ASP A 261 2.67 -2.57 18.44
CA ASP A 261 1.26 -2.54 18.05
C ASP A 261 0.34 -2.91 19.22
N ALA A 262 0.66 -3.96 19.99
CA ALA A 262 -0.10 -4.29 21.20
C ALA A 262 -0.06 -3.16 22.25
N CYS A 263 1.08 -2.49 22.42
CA CYS A 263 1.21 -1.33 23.31
C CYS A 263 0.39 -0.13 22.82
N LEU A 264 0.45 0.16 21.52
CA LEU A 264 -0.28 1.27 20.89
C LEU A 264 -1.79 1.07 20.96
N ASN A 265 -2.29 -0.13 20.65
CA ASN A 265 -3.72 -0.42 20.76
C ASN A 265 -4.21 -0.31 22.20
N TYR A 266 -3.45 -0.81 23.18
CA TYR A 266 -3.78 -0.66 24.60
C TYR A 266 -3.76 0.79 25.08
N LEU A 267 -2.80 1.60 24.63
CA LEU A 267 -2.75 3.03 24.90
C LEU A 267 -3.91 3.78 24.23
N TYR A 268 -4.20 3.46 22.97
CA TYR A 268 -5.26 4.09 22.19
C TYR A 268 -6.63 3.89 22.83
N VAL A 269 -6.98 2.67 23.20
CA VAL A 269 -8.27 2.40 23.86
C VAL A 269 -8.43 3.24 25.13
N GLN A 270 -7.40 3.35 25.95
CA GLN A 270 -7.46 4.15 27.17
C GLN A 270 -7.54 5.65 26.90
N ILE A 271 -6.66 6.16 26.05
CA ILE A 271 -6.57 7.59 25.71
C ILE A 271 -7.83 8.07 24.96
N SER A 272 -8.52 7.17 24.26
CA SER A 272 -9.80 7.48 23.63
C SER A 272 -10.90 7.88 24.63
N HIS A 273 -10.76 7.55 25.92
CA HIS A 273 -11.65 8.01 26.97
C HIS A 273 -11.23 9.42 27.47
N PRO A 274 -12.10 10.45 27.37
CA PRO A 274 -11.71 11.83 27.67
C PRO A 274 -11.18 12.05 29.11
N ALA A 275 -11.78 11.39 30.10
CA ALA A 275 -11.34 11.49 31.49
C ALA A 275 -9.92 10.92 31.68
N PHE A 276 -9.62 9.79 31.02
CA PHE A 276 -8.29 9.20 31.05
C PHE A 276 -7.27 10.06 30.29
N ALA A 277 -7.64 10.60 29.12
CA ALA A 277 -6.77 11.50 28.37
C ALA A 277 -6.33 12.72 29.20
N ARG A 278 -7.27 13.35 29.92
CA ARG A 278 -6.97 14.47 30.83
C ARG A 278 -6.05 14.04 31.97
N ALA A 279 -6.34 12.92 32.63
CA ALA A 279 -5.48 12.38 33.68
C ALA A 279 -4.07 12.03 33.15
N PHE A 280 -3.98 11.52 31.91
CA PHE A 280 -2.71 11.18 31.29
C PHE A 280 -1.85 12.41 30.97
N LEU A 281 -2.43 13.59 30.74
CA LEU A 281 -1.64 14.83 30.58
C LEU A 281 -0.80 15.19 31.83
N LEU A 282 -1.23 14.73 33.01
CA LEU A 282 -0.50 14.91 34.26
C LEU A 282 0.55 13.81 34.51
N HIS A 283 0.49 12.70 33.76
CA HIS A 283 1.36 11.54 33.95
C HIS A 283 2.83 11.87 33.62
N PRO A 284 3.82 11.48 34.44
CA PRO A 284 5.22 11.83 34.25
C PRO A 284 5.83 11.31 32.94
N GLY A 285 5.32 10.19 32.42
CA GLY A 285 5.75 9.62 31.15
C GLY A 285 5.17 10.30 29.90
N MET A 286 4.15 11.15 30.03
CA MET A 286 3.41 11.72 28.88
C MET A 286 4.32 12.45 27.88
N PRO A 287 5.25 13.34 28.28
CA PRO A 287 6.12 14.03 27.33
C PRO A 287 7.03 13.09 26.54
N SER A 288 7.49 12.00 27.17
CA SER A 288 8.29 10.98 26.51
C SER A 288 7.45 10.17 25.53
N VAL A 289 6.22 9.81 25.91
CA VAL A 289 5.29 9.10 25.04
C VAL A 289 4.99 9.91 23.77
N LEU A 290 4.72 11.22 23.86
CA LEU A 290 4.50 12.06 22.67
C LEU A 290 5.70 12.03 21.70
N LYS A 291 6.92 12.14 22.23
CA LYS A 291 8.14 12.05 21.41
C LYS A 291 8.32 10.68 20.78
N LEU A 292 8.02 9.61 21.53
CA LEU A 292 8.10 8.24 21.04
C LEU A 292 7.10 7.99 19.91
N LEU A 293 5.85 8.47 20.04
CA LEU A 293 4.83 8.34 19.00
C LEU A 293 5.24 9.07 17.72
N ALA A 294 5.73 10.31 17.82
CA ALA A 294 6.21 11.05 16.65
C ALA A 294 7.45 10.39 16.02
N SER A 295 8.39 9.91 16.85
CA SER A 295 9.58 9.20 16.38
C SER A 295 9.23 7.88 15.68
N PHE A 296 8.22 7.17 16.19
CA PHE A 296 7.74 5.93 15.58
C PHE A 296 7.14 6.19 14.20
N ILE A 297 6.31 7.23 14.05
CA ILE A 297 5.76 7.63 12.75
C ILE A 297 6.88 7.96 11.75
N LEU A 298 7.90 8.72 12.18
CA LEU A 298 9.06 9.05 11.35
C LEU A 298 9.84 7.81 10.92
N GLN A 299 10.03 6.83 11.81
CA GLN A 299 10.71 5.59 11.46
C GLN A 299 9.93 4.78 10.42
N GLU A 300 8.62 4.63 10.63
CA GLU A 300 7.76 3.88 9.69
C GLU A 300 7.61 4.59 8.34
N GLN A 301 7.68 5.93 8.33
CA GLN A 301 7.65 6.74 7.11
C GLN A 301 8.82 6.41 6.16
N VAL A 302 10.02 6.17 6.69
CA VAL A 302 11.20 5.82 5.86
C VAL A 302 10.94 4.56 5.02
N LEU A 303 10.08 3.65 5.48
CA LEU A 303 9.72 2.43 4.76
C LEU A 303 8.81 2.68 3.54
N VAL A 304 8.11 3.82 3.52
CA VAL A 304 7.12 4.19 2.49
C VAL A 304 7.54 5.42 1.67
N GLU A 305 8.73 5.97 1.90
CA GLU A 305 9.29 7.04 1.09
C GLU A 305 9.93 6.53 -0.21
N GLU A 306 9.80 7.31 -1.28
CA GLU A 306 10.56 7.13 -2.51
C GLU A 306 11.43 8.36 -2.80
N SER A 307 12.65 8.10 -3.29
CA SER A 307 13.54 9.15 -3.80
C SER A 307 13.17 9.46 -5.25
N VAL A 308 12.79 10.70 -5.51
CA VAL A 308 12.44 11.19 -6.84
C VAL A 308 13.56 12.11 -7.32
N SER A 309 14.14 11.75 -8.47
CA SER A 309 15.09 12.58 -9.21
C SER A 309 14.37 13.29 -10.35
N LEU A 310 14.10 14.58 -10.20
CA LEU A 310 13.52 15.41 -11.24
C LEU A 310 14.66 16.06 -12.04
N ASP A 311 14.78 15.71 -13.31
CA ASP A 311 15.69 16.38 -14.23
C ASP A 311 15.08 17.72 -14.69
N VAL A 312 15.65 18.82 -14.22
CA VAL A 312 15.27 20.20 -14.58
C VAL A 312 16.26 20.78 -15.60
N THR A 313 17.07 19.93 -16.24
CA THR A 313 18.01 20.35 -17.28
C THR A 313 17.22 20.93 -18.46
N GLY A 314 17.55 22.18 -18.82
CA GLY A 314 17.02 22.81 -20.03
C GLY A 314 17.56 22.14 -21.31
N SER A 315 17.00 22.49 -22.46
CA SER A 315 17.48 21.99 -23.76
C SER A 315 18.94 22.39 -24.00
N VAL A 316 19.83 21.42 -24.24
CA VAL A 316 21.25 21.67 -24.55
C VAL A 316 21.40 21.97 -26.04
N HIS A 317 21.91 23.16 -26.37
CA HIS A 317 22.16 23.57 -27.75
C HIS A 317 23.61 23.32 -28.16
N THR A 318 23.85 22.82 -29.38
CA THR A 318 25.19 22.57 -29.95
C THR A 318 25.27 23.07 -31.39
N VAL A 319 26.45 23.44 -31.86
CA VAL A 319 26.68 23.98 -33.21
C VAL A 319 26.36 22.95 -34.30
N ALA A 320 25.57 23.35 -35.33
CA ALA A 320 25.29 22.54 -36.52
C ALA A 320 26.46 22.56 -37.53
N SER A 321 26.79 21.42 -38.14
CA SER A 321 27.82 21.32 -39.19
C SER A 321 27.22 21.62 -40.56
N THR A 322 27.58 22.73 -41.19
CA THR A 322 27.19 23.09 -42.57
C THR A 322 28.33 22.88 -43.57
N ALA A 323 28.04 22.24 -44.70
CA ALA A 323 28.93 22.16 -45.87
C ALA A 323 28.14 22.40 -47.15
N THR A 324 28.67 23.21 -48.06
CA THR A 324 28.04 23.61 -49.34
C THR A 324 28.29 22.57 -50.43
N HIS A 325 27.24 22.13 -51.14
CA HIS A 325 27.34 21.24 -52.30
C HIS A 325 26.96 21.99 -53.59
N THR A 326 27.68 21.75 -54.69
CA THR A 326 27.39 22.32 -56.02
C THR A 326 27.02 21.20 -57.00
N LYS A 327 25.92 21.33 -57.76
CA LYS A 327 25.48 20.38 -58.81
C LYS A 327 25.25 21.14 -60.12
N ASP A 328 25.44 20.48 -61.26
CA ASP A 328 25.04 21.03 -62.57
C ASP A 328 23.52 21.30 -62.61
N HIS A 329 23.15 22.41 -63.23
CA HIS A 329 21.79 22.90 -63.38
C HIS A 329 21.00 22.01 -64.34
N GLU A 330 19.79 21.67 -63.94
CA GLU A 330 18.78 20.96 -64.73
C GLU A 330 17.57 21.88 -64.84
N LEU A 331 16.95 21.93 -66.03
CA LEU A 331 15.80 22.82 -66.27
C LEU A 331 14.67 22.51 -65.30
N THR A 332 14.15 23.55 -64.64
CA THR A 332 12.92 23.43 -63.89
C THR A 332 11.73 23.27 -64.84
N GLN A 333 10.61 22.73 -64.34
CA GLN A 333 9.40 22.52 -65.15
C GLN A 333 8.90 23.84 -65.77
N GLU A 334 8.96 24.94 -65.01
CA GLU A 334 8.55 26.28 -65.48
C GLU A 334 9.44 26.82 -66.60
N GLU A 335 10.74 26.56 -66.54
CA GLU A 335 11.68 26.94 -67.60
C GLU A 335 11.45 26.10 -68.86
N LEU A 336 11.21 24.80 -68.71
CA LEU A 336 10.90 23.91 -69.84
C LEU A 336 9.61 24.33 -70.54
N ASP A 337 8.54 24.63 -69.80
CA ASP A 337 7.25 25.01 -70.37
C ASP A 337 7.37 26.32 -71.17
N LYS A 338 8.11 27.32 -70.66
CA LYS A 338 8.41 28.57 -71.38
C LYS A 338 9.21 28.32 -72.66
N LEU A 339 10.15 27.39 -72.63
CA LEU A 339 10.94 27.05 -73.82
C LEU A 339 10.08 26.35 -74.88
N LEU A 340 9.12 25.50 -74.50
CA LEU A 340 8.25 24.80 -75.44
C LEU A 340 7.30 25.71 -76.23
N GLU A 341 6.93 26.88 -75.70
CA GLU A 341 6.10 27.88 -76.40
C GLU A 341 6.83 28.57 -77.56
N LEU A 342 8.17 28.50 -77.57
CA LEU A 342 9.00 29.15 -78.58
C LEU A 342 9.20 28.26 -79.82
N THR A 343 9.24 28.89 -80.99
CA THR A 343 9.58 28.22 -82.26
C THR A 343 11.09 28.19 -82.50
N GLU A 344 11.56 27.28 -83.36
CA GLU A 344 12.96 27.26 -83.77
C GLU A 344 13.26 28.41 -84.75
N PRO A 345 14.43 29.07 -84.64
CA PRO A 345 15.60 28.73 -83.81
C PRO A 345 15.62 29.39 -82.40
N GLN A 346 14.61 30.18 -82.03
CA GLN A 346 14.61 30.96 -80.79
C GLN A 346 14.61 30.08 -79.54
N ARG A 347 13.87 28.97 -79.58
CA ARG A 347 13.87 27.96 -78.51
C ARG A 347 15.25 27.40 -78.21
N CYS A 348 16.01 27.07 -79.26
CA CYS A 348 17.40 26.61 -79.12
C CYS A 348 18.29 27.67 -78.45
N TYR A 349 18.12 28.94 -78.80
CA TYR A 349 18.92 30.02 -78.20
C TYR A 349 18.65 30.20 -76.71
N ASP A 350 17.39 30.22 -76.30
CA ASP A 350 17.05 30.47 -74.90
C ASP A 350 17.32 29.23 -74.04
N TRP A 351 17.17 28.02 -74.58
CA TRP A 351 17.63 26.80 -73.92
C TRP A 351 19.13 26.84 -73.61
N MET A 352 19.96 27.29 -74.56
CA MET A 352 21.40 27.41 -74.35
C MET A 352 21.75 28.40 -73.22
N LYS A 353 21.02 29.52 -73.12
CA LYS A 353 21.20 30.51 -72.04
C LYS A 353 20.79 29.98 -70.67
N CYS A 354 19.80 29.10 -70.61
CA CYS A 354 19.38 28.47 -69.36
C CYS A 354 20.41 27.44 -68.87
N MET A 355 20.91 26.60 -69.79
CA MET A 355 21.71 25.41 -69.46
C MET A 355 23.22 25.65 -69.37
N PHE A 356 23.73 26.71 -70.00
CA PHE A 356 25.17 26.95 -70.12
C PHE A 356 25.56 28.38 -69.76
N VAL A 357 26.83 28.54 -69.37
CA VAL A 357 27.46 29.84 -69.12
C VAL A 357 28.70 29.96 -69.99
N ALA A 358 28.97 31.16 -70.51
CA ALA A 358 30.18 31.44 -71.27
C ALA A 358 31.42 31.31 -70.37
N LYS A 359 32.38 30.48 -70.78
CA LYS A 359 33.60 30.22 -70.03
C LYS A 359 34.76 29.95 -71.00
N THR A 360 35.80 30.77 -70.93
CA THR A 360 36.88 30.81 -71.94
C THR A 360 37.75 29.55 -71.98
N ASP A 361 37.88 28.84 -70.85
CA ASP A 361 38.53 27.53 -70.70
C ASP A 361 37.55 26.36 -70.73
N GLY A 362 36.24 26.63 -70.87
CA GLY A 362 35.21 25.59 -70.95
C GLY A 362 35.24 24.84 -72.28
N GLU A 363 35.25 23.53 -72.21
CA GLU A 363 35.21 22.64 -73.38
C GLU A 363 34.18 21.54 -73.12
N MET A 364 33.23 21.38 -74.05
CA MET A 364 32.29 20.26 -74.05
C MET A 364 32.25 19.61 -75.43
N THR A 365 31.96 18.31 -75.51
CA THR A 365 31.89 17.64 -76.82
C THR A 365 30.63 18.08 -77.57
N GLN A 366 30.71 18.15 -78.90
CA GLN A 366 29.53 18.46 -79.73
C GLN A 366 28.44 17.39 -79.58
N VAL A 367 28.84 16.14 -79.29
CA VAL A 367 27.93 15.03 -79.05
C VAL A 367 27.15 15.24 -77.76
N ASP A 368 27.82 15.59 -76.66
CA ASP A 368 27.15 15.83 -75.38
C ASP A 368 26.25 17.07 -75.43
N PHE A 369 26.71 18.14 -76.11
CA PHE A 369 25.92 19.34 -76.34
C PHE A 369 24.61 19.02 -77.08
N TRP A 370 24.71 18.26 -78.16
CA TRP A 370 23.56 17.83 -78.95
C TRP A 370 22.64 16.88 -78.18
N ASN A 371 23.22 15.89 -77.47
CA ASN A 371 22.43 14.94 -76.69
C ASN A 371 21.64 15.66 -75.59
N LEU A 372 22.22 16.66 -74.91
CA LEU A 372 21.48 17.46 -73.93
C LEU A 372 20.28 18.19 -74.55
N TYR A 373 20.42 18.78 -75.74
CA TYR A 373 19.31 19.43 -76.45
C TYR A 373 18.25 18.39 -76.87
N LYS A 374 18.71 17.29 -77.48
CA LYS A 374 17.85 16.22 -77.96
C LYS A 374 17.08 15.61 -76.79
N ASP A 375 17.73 15.24 -75.71
CA ASP A 375 17.09 14.58 -74.57
C ASP A 375 16.06 15.51 -73.89
N THR A 376 16.31 16.83 -73.89
CA THR A 376 15.35 17.83 -73.39
C THR A 376 14.07 17.88 -74.24
N PHE A 377 14.18 17.91 -75.57
CA PHE A 377 13.04 18.22 -76.45
C PHE A 377 12.48 17.02 -77.25
N ASN A 378 13.20 15.90 -77.31
CA ASN A 378 12.77 14.69 -78.02
C ASN A 378 11.43 14.11 -77.51
N PRO A 379 11.10 14.17 -76.21
CA PRO A 379 9.76 13.80 -75.74
C PRO A 379 8.62 14.62 -76.36
N TYR A 380 8.92 15.81 -76.91
CA TYR A 380 7.95 16.74 -77.50
C TYR A 380 8.06 16.83 -79.02
N ALA A 381 8.86 15.96 -79.64
CA ALA A 381 9.18 15.97 -81.08
C ALA A 381 7.95 15.87 -82.00
N GLU A 382 6.91 15.17 -81.55
CA GLU A 382 5.66 14.99 -82.32
C GLU A 382 4.88 16.30 -82.49
N LYS A 383 5.01 17.22 -81.52
CA LYS A 383 4.33 18.52 -81.53
C LYS A 383 5.23 19.63 -82.08
N PHE A 384 6.54 19.53 -81.84
CA PHE A 384 7.51 20.53 -82.25
C PHE A 384 8.70 19.86 -82.94
N ALA A 385 8.91 20.18 -84.22
CA ALA A 385 10.07 19.68 -84.95
C ALA A 385 11.38 20.15 -84.27
N LEU A 386 12.31 19.22 -84.07
CA LEU A 386 13.64 19.51 -83.53
C LEU A 386 14.58 19.99 -84.64
N LEU A 387 15.53 20.85 -84.27
CA LEU A 387 16.67 21.17 -85.12
C LEU A 387 17.56 19.93 -85.31
N VAL A 388 18.21 19.82 -86.45
CA VAL A 388 19.26 18.81 -86.66
C VAL A 388 20.55 19.21 -85.93
N ALA A 389 21.38 18.22 -85.59
CA ALA A 389 22.60 18.45 -84.83
C ALA A 389 23.50 19.55 -85.43
N SER A 390 23.63 19.63 -86.76
CA SER A 390 24.44 20.66 -87.42
C SER A 390 23.96 22.08 -87.15
N ASP A 391 22.66 22.27 -86.97
CA ASP A 391 22.06 23.59 -86.79
C ASP A 391 22.14 24.03 -85.34
N VAL A 392 21.92 23.10 -84.38
CA VAL A 392 22.14 23.36 -82.95
C VAL A 392 23.59 23.75 -82.68
N ILE A 393 24.55 23.06 -83.28
CA ILE A 393 25.98 23.38 -83.07
C ILE A 393 26.37 24.73 -83.71
N LYS A 394 25.80 25.11 -84.86
CA LYS A 394 26.02 26.46 -85.45
C LYS A 394 25.40 27.58 -84.61
N ASN A 395 24.27 27.30 -83.98
CA ASN A 395 23.53 28.25 -83.14
C ASN A 395 24.29 28.63 -81.88
N VAL A 396 25.24 27.82 -81.40
CA VAL A 396 26.08 28.16 -80.23
C VAL A 396 26.81 29.49 -80.42
N ASN A 397 27.38 29.75 -81.61
CA ASN A 397 28.11 30.98 -81.88
C ASN A 397 27.19 32.22 -81.88
N HIS A 398 25.88 32.03 -82.09
CA HIS A 398 24.89 33.11 -82.05
C HIS A 398 24.52 33.47 -80.60
N VAL A 399 24.50 32.49 -79.71
CA VAL A 399 24.18 32.69 -78.28
C VAL A 399 25.42 33.12 -77.49
N PHE A 400 26.56 32.52 -77.80
CA PHE A 400 27.85 32.77 -77.15
C PHE A 400 28.87 33.16 -78.23
N PRO A 401 29.09 34.47 -78.49
CA PRO A 401 29.97 34.94 -79.57
C PRO A 401 31.44 34.51 -79.42
N GLN A 402 31.87 34.18 -78.19
CA GLN A 402 33.22 33.67 -77.90
C GLN A 402 33.33 32.15 -78.01
N ALA A 403 32.21 31.45 -78.19
CA ALA A 403 32.20 30.02 -78.40
C ALA A 403 32.52 29.69 -79.86
N GLN A 404 33.23 28.59 -80.08
CA GLN A 404 33.53 28.11 -81.42
C GLN A 404 33.47 26.58 -81.47
N ALA A 405 32.65 26.06 -82.39
CA ALA A 405 32.65 24.65 -82.75
C ALA A 405 33.89 24.34 -83.61
N MET A 406 34.73 23.41 -83.16
CA MET A 406 35.98 23.04 -83.85
C MET A 406 36.22 21.53 -83.82
N VAL A 407 36.94 21.06 -84.84
CA VAL A 407 37.38 19.66 -84.95
C VAL A 407 38.88 19.62 -84.75
N LEU A 408 39.32 19.03 -83.64
CA LEU A 408 40.74 18.86 -83.37
C LEU A 408 41.25 17.64 -84.15
N GLN A 409 42.16 17.87 -85.10
CA GLN A 409 42.80 16.80 -85.88
C GLN A 409 43.93 16.16 -85.04
N GLY A 410 43.68 14.94 -84.53
CA GLY A 410 44.65 14.09 -83.83
C GLY A 410 44.48 12.62 -84.22
N GLN A 411 45.10 11.67 -83.51
CA GLN A 411 44.93 10.22 -83.78
C GLN A 411 43.46 9.76 -83.71
N VAL A 412 42.61 10.47 -82.96
CA VAL A 412 41.14 10.35 -82.96
C VAL A 412 40.55 11.75 -83.11
N GLN A 413 39.67 11.96 -84.09
CA GLN A 413 39.04 13.26 -84.34
C GLN A 413 38.07 13.59 -83.19
N ARG A 414 38.30 14.70 -82.47
CA ARG A 414 37.40 15.16 -81.39
C ARG A 414 36.64 16.41 -81.86
N PHE A 415 35.32 16.30 -81.84
CA PHE A 415 34.39 17.39 -82.16
C PHE A 415 33.99 18.08 -80.85
N ILE A 416 34.49 19.28 -80.61
CA ILE A 416 34.23 20.04 -79.37
C ILE A 416 33.61 21.41 -79.65
N VAL A 417 32.92 21.92 -78.64
CA VAL A 417 32.45 23.30 -78.52
C VAL A 417 33.29 23.94 -77.41
N ARG A 418 34.19 24.85 -77.78
CA ARG A 418 35.03 25.58 -76.83
C ARG A 418 34.40 26.93 -76.51
N GLY A 419 34.48 27.38 -75.26
CA GLY A 419 33.95 28.67 -74.82
C GLY A 419 32.66 28.61 -73.98
N VAL A 420 32.18 27.41 -73.63
CA VAL A 420 30.94 27.18 -72.85
C VAL A 420 31.14 26.08 -71.81
N ASP A 421 30.45 26.18 -70.68
CA ASP A 421 30.45 25.18 -69.61
C ASP A 421 29.03 25.06 -69.00
N ARG A 422 28.72 23.95 -68.31
CA ARG A 422 27.41 23.70 -67.68
C ARG A 422 27.18 24.70 -66.54
N ARG A 423 25.99 25.31 -66.49
CA ARG A 423 25.57 26.13 -65.34
C ARG A 423 25.49 25.25 -64.08
N LYS A 424 25.86 25.76 -62.90
CA LYS A 424 25.81 25.03 -61.62
C LYS A 424 24.98 25.77 -60.57
N ASP A 425 24.22 25.02 -59.77
CA ASP A 425 23.43 25.51 -58.64
C ASP A 425 24.07 25.08 -57.30
N ALA A 426 24.02 25.96 -56.29
CA ALA A 426 24.51 25.69 -54.94
C ALA A 426 23.34 25.53 -53.96
N THR A 427 23.26 24.40 -53.27
CA THR A 427 22.22 24.14 -52.26
C THR A 427 22.85 23.80 -50.91
N ILE A 428 22.28 24.38 -49.84
CA ILE A 428 22.66 24.13 -48.44
C ILE A 428 21.80 22.96 -47.94
N VAL A 429 22.42 21.86 -47.55
CA VAL A 429 21.72 20.70 -46.97
C VAL A 429 22.31 20.42 -45.58
N GLU A 430 21.47 20.45 -44.55
CA GLU A 430 21.85 20.02 -43.20
C GLU A 430 22.14 18.51 -43.20
N ARG A 431 23.27 18.09 -42.62
CA ARG A 431 23.60 16.67 -42.40
C ARG A 431 23.53 16.30 -40.92
N CYS A 432 23.18 15.04 -40.64
CA CYS A 432 23.40 14.41 -39.33
C CYS A 432 24.87 14.50 -38.93
N LYS A 433 25.10 14.78 -37.63
CA LYS A 433 26.42 15.00 -37.01
C LYS A 433 27.40 13.86 -37.29
N HIS A 434 28.67 14.20 -37.48
CA HIS A 434 29.75 13.23 -37.61
C HIS A 434 30.12 12.64 -36.22
N PRO A 435 30.39 11.33 -36.07
CA PRO A 435 30.67 10.70 -34.77
C PRO A 435 31.87 11.27 -34.00
N SER A 436 32.78 11.97 -34.69
CA SER A 436 33.96 12.60 -34.09
C SER A 436 33.75 14.05 -33.66
N GLN A 437 32.56 14.62 -33.86
CA GLN A 437 32.25 15.99 -33.47
C GLN A 437 32.06 16.03 -31.95
N SER A 438 32.90 16.82 -31.25
CA SER A 438 32.88 16.87 -29.79
C SER A 438 31.62 17.58 -29.26
N ASP A 439 30.89 16.93 -28.36
CA ASP A 439 29.73 17.49 -27.64
C ASP A 439 30.14 18.57 -26.59
N THR A 440 31.39 19.00 -26.59
CA THR A 440 31.92 19.96 -25.61
C THR A 440 31.56 21.42 -25.93
N ILE A 441 31.12 21.74 -27.15
CA ILE A 441 30.77 23.13 -27.53
C ILE A 441 29.26 23.36 -27.36
N THR A 442 28.86 23.72 -26.14
CA THR A 442 27.46 24.01 -25.77
C THR A 442 27.12 25.49 -25.94
N LEU A 443 26.12 25.79 -26.76
CA LEU A 443 25.64 27.14 -27.02
C LEU A 443 24.72 27.64 -25.90
N PRO A 444 24.76 28.94 -25.54
CA PRO A 444 23.85 29.52 -24.53
C PRO A 444 22.37 29.45 -24.95
N SER A 445 22.09 29.52 -26.25
CA SER A 445 20.75 29.45 -26.84
C SER A 445 20.80 28.89 -28.27
N SER A 446 19.67 28.44 -28.79
CA SER A 446 19.52 27.99 -30.19
C SER A 446 19.85 29.09 -31.21
N SER A 447 19.65 30.36 -30.84
CA SER A 447 19.90 31.54 -31.67
C SER A 447 21.29 32.14 -31.51
N SER A 448 22.16 31.54 -30.70
CA SER A 448 23.46 32.12 -30.42
C SER A 448 24.39 32.01 -31.64
N ASN A 449 25.00 33.14 -32.00
CA ASN A 449 25.91 33.22 -33.13
C ASN A 449 27.18 32.42 -32.84
N TYR A 450 27.55 31.54 -33.77
CA TYR A 450 28.80 30.78 -33.73
C TYR A 450 29.44 30.76 -35.12
N PRO A 451 30.77 30.94 -35.25
CA PRO A 451 31.75 31.21 -34.18
C PRO A 451 31.65 32.64 -33.62
N VAL A 452 31.88 32.80 -32.31
CA VAL A 452 31.92 34.12 -31.65
C VAL A 452 33.26 34.78 -31.96
N ALA A 453 33.24 36.06 -32.33
CA ALA A 453 34.45 36.81 -32.70
C ALA A 453 35.44 36.99 -31.53
N ASP A 454 34.93 37.14 -30.30
CA ASP A 454 35.73 37.20 -29.07
C ASP A 454 35.34 36.07 -28.10
N PRO A 455 36.17 35.01 -27.95
CA PRO A 455 35.84 33.85 -27.14
C PRO A 455 35.74 34.15 -25.64
N THR A 456 36.27 35.29 -25.15
CA THR A 456 36.23 35.67 -23.73
C THR A 456 34.90 36.29 -23.31
N THR A 457 34.07 36.71 -24.27
CA THR A 457 32.76 37.35 -24.03
C THR A 457 31.59 36.36 -24.10
N ARG A 458 31.88 35.06 -24.28
CA ARG A 458 30.85 34.04 -24.41
C ARG A 458 30.03 33.93 -23.11
N PRO A 459 28.70 34.04 -23.16
CA PRO A 459 27.85 33.75 -22.02
C PRO A 459 28.08 32.31 -21.55
N ILE A 460 28.09 32.10 -20.23
CA ILE A 460 28.26 30.77 -19.65
C ILE A 460 27.11 29.88 -20.15
N PRO A 461 27.39 28.72 -20.76
CA PRO A 461 26.32 27.82 -21.20
C PRO A 461 25.56 27.27 -19.99
N PRO A 462 24.26 26.93 -20.14
CA PRO A 462 23.50 26.30 -19.07
C PRO A 462 24.17 25.00 -18.60
N LEU A 463 24.02 24.71 -17.31
CA LEU A 463 24.53 23.47 -16.71
C LEU A 463 23.99 22.26 -17.49
N ARG A 464 24.87 21.30 -17.78
CA ARG A 464 24.58 20.13 -18.61
C ARG A 464 23.67 19.10 -17.93
N SER A 465 23.51 19.20 -16.61
CA SER A 465 22.64 18.37 -15.82
C SER A 465 22.29 19.11 -14.52
N THR A 466 21.01 19.43 -14.34
CA THR A 466 20.46 19.96 -13.09
C THR A 466 19.38 19.00 -12.61
N VAL A 467 19.77 18.07 -11.73
CA VAL A 467 18.85 17.10 -11.13
C VAL A 467 18.49 17.54 -9.72
N ILE A 468 17.19 17.66 -9.44
CA ILE A 468 16.67 17.89 -8.09
C ILE A 468 16.28 16.53 -7.50
N ASN A 469 16.93 16.16 -6.41
CA ASN A 469 16.57 14.96 -5.64
C ASN A 469 15.75 15.37 -4.43
N TYR A 470 14.56 14.81 -4.28
CA TYR A 470 13.71 14.99 -3.11
C TYR A 470 13.03 13.66 -2.74
N THR A 471 12.59 13.52 -1.49
CA THR A 471 11.80 12.37 -1.05
C THR A 471 10.32 12.74 -1.03
N ARG A 472 9.47 11.77 -1.35
CA ARG A 472 8.02 11.90 -1.18
C ARG A 472 7.42 10.60 -0.66
N PRO A 473 6.31 10.66 0.10
CA PRO A 473 5.61 9.46 0.52
C PRO A 473 4.95 8.81 -0.69
N LYS A 474 5.11 7.49 -0.81
CA LYS A 474 4.52 6.68 -1.88
C LYS A 474 3.17 6.09 -1.48
N ALA A 475 2.99 5.84 -0.19
CA ALA A 475 1.80 5.22 0.38
C ALA A 475 1.58 5.75 1.80
N ASP A 476 0.39 5.48 2.34
CA ASP A 476 0.09 5.77 3.73
C ASP A 476 0.93 4.92 4.70
N PRO A 477 1.22 5.45 5.89
CA PRO A 477 1.97 4.72 6.89
C PRO A 477 1.18 3.49 7.38
N PRO A 478 1.87 2.46 7.89
CA PRO A 478 1.23 1.22 8.32
C PRO A 478 0.29 1.43 9.52
N SER A 479 -0.62 0.48 9.74
CA SER A 479 -1.67 0.57 10.78
C SER A 479 -1.16 1.00 12.17
N PRO A 480 -0.03 0.48 12.70
CA PRO A 480 0.47 0.92 14.00
C PRO A 480 0.84 2.42 14.01
N ALA A 481 1.42 2.95 12.93
CA ALA A 481 1.76 4.37 12.83
C ALA A 481 0.51 5.26 12.75
N LEU A 482 -0.57 4.77 12.12
CA LEU A 482 -1.87 5.44 12.16
C LEU A 482 -2.46 5.44 13.58
N THR A 483 -2.37 4.34 14.32
CA THR A 483 -2.78 4.28 15.74
C THR A 483 -1.97 5.29 16.58
N ALA A 484 -0.66 5.40 16.34
CA ALA A 484 0.19 6.39 17.00
C ALA A 484 -0.25 7.83 16.68
N LEU A 485 -0.60 8.12 15.42
CA LEU A 485 -1.11 9.41 15.00
C LEU A 485 -2.45 9.75 15.66
N LEU A 486 -3.36 8.77 15.79
CA LEU A 486 -4.63 8.94 16.50
C LEU A 486 -4.42 9.27 17.98
N ILE A 487 -3.49 8.59 18.65
CA ILE A 487 -3.13 8.91 20.05
C ILE A 487 -2.61 10.34 20.16
N LEU A 488 -1.67 10.75 19.28
CA LEU A 488 -1.16 12.12 19.22
C LEU A 488 -2.30 13.13 19.03
N ARG A 489 -3.23 12.83 18.13
CA ARG A 489 -4.37 13.68 17.81
C ARG A 489 -5.31 13.88 19.00
N ILE A 490 -5.62 12.81 19.73
CA ILE A 490 -6.48 12.88 20.91
C ILE A 490 -5.80 13.68 22.02
N LEU A 491 -4.52 13.43 22.29
CA LEU A 491 -3.77 14.17 23.30
C LEU A 491 -3.61 15.66 22.93
N TYR A 492 -3.45 15.96 21.65
CA TYR A 492 -3.44 17.34 21.15
C TYR A 492 -4.78 18.03 21.44
N ARG A 493 -5.89 17.47 20.97
CA ARG A 493 -7.23 18.03 21.23
C ARG A 493 -7.50 18.19 22.73
N THR A 494 -7.09 17.22 23.54
CA THR A 494 -7.21 17.30 25.01
C THR A 494 -6.39 18.46 25.60
N SER A 495 -5.18 18.71 25.07
CA SER A 495 -4.29 19.77 25.57
C SER A 495 -4.73 21.20 25.21
N PHE A 496 -5.52 21.34 24.14
CA PHE A 496 -5.99 22.62 23.60
C PHE A 496 -7.50 22.82 23.73
N ALA A 497 -8.19 21.95 24.49
CA ALA A 497 -9.65 21.99 24.64
C ALA A 497 -10.18 23.36 25.13
N SER A 498 -9.47 24.03 26.05
CA SER A 498 -9.86 25.38 26.51
C SER A 498 -9.65 26.50 25.48
N ALA A 499 -8.87 26.29 24.41
CA ALA A 499 -8.66 27.27 23.35
C ALA A 499 -9.74 27.20 22.23
N ASP A 500 -10.44 26.06 22.13
CA ASP A 500 -11.59 25.83 21.22
C ASP A 500 -12.94 26.23 21.87
N ALA A 501 -12.95 26.62 23.15
CA ALA A 501 -14.15 27.13 23.81
C ALA A 501 -14.46 28.55 23.29
N ALA A 502 -15.67 28.76 22.77
CA ALA A 502 -16.14 30.05 22.25
C ALA A 502 -15.82 31.20 23.23
N PRO A 503 -15.40 32.39 22.74
CA PRO A 503 -15.21 33.55 23.60
C PRO A 503 -16.51 33.81 24.36
N ARG A 504 -16.44 33.80 25.70
CA ARG A 504 -17.56 34.25 26.52
C ARG A 504 -17.84 35.69 26.12
N ALA A 505 -19.09 36.02 25.79
CA ALA A 505 -19.49 37.39 25.51
C ALA A 505 -19.05 38.28 26.67
N ASP A 506 -18.10 39.17 26.41
CA ASP A 506 -17.55 40.07 27.41
C ASP A 506 -18.66 40.92 28.00
N ALA A 507 -18.64 41.09 29.32
CA ALA A 507 -19.65 41.81 30.11
C ALA A 507 -19.62 43.34 29.91
N GLY A 508 -19.41 43.82 28.69
CA GLY A 508 -19.41 45.24 28.35
C GLY A 508 -19.65 45.46 26.87
N HIS A 509 -20.73 46.18 26.56
CA HIS A 509 -21.10 46.74 25.25
C HIS A 509 -21.76 45.81 24.21
N PHE A 510 -23.10 45.83 24.13
CA PHE A 510 -23.84 46.70 23.18
C PHE A 510 -25.36 46.52 23.38
N GLY A 511 -26.11 47.61 23.47
CA GLY A 511 -27.48 47.63 23.96
C GLY A 511 -28.56 47.27 22.93
N PHE A 512 -29.61 46.61 23.43
CA PHE A 512 -31.00 46.78 22.97
C PHE A 512 -31.91 46.80 24.21
N PRO A 513 -32.76 47.83 24.40
CA PRO A 513 -33.67 47.90 25.54
C PRO A 513 -34.99 47.19 25.24
N GLY A 514 -35.42 46.31 26.15
CA GLY A 514 -36.83 45.93 26.34
C GLY A 514 -37.19 44.49 25.98
N ILE A 515 -37.22 43.61 26.97
CA ILE A 515 -38.46 43.13 27.62
C ILE A 515 -38.03 42.40 28.89
N VAL A 516 -38.61 42.83 30.02
CA VAL A 516 -38.56 42.12 31.29
C VAL A 516 -39.63 41.05 31.24
N GLU A 517 -39.24 39.79 31.21
CA GLU A 517 -40.08 38.69 31.69
C GLU A 517 -39.34 38.03 32.86
N ASP A 518 -39.71 38.47 34.07
CA ASP A 518 -39.59 37.66 35.27
C ASP A 518 -40.57 36.49 35.13
N THR A 519 -40.09 35.24 35.21
CA THR A 519 -40.63 34.22 36.12
C THR A 519 -39.84 32.92 36.02
N SER A 520 -39.12 32.61 37.10
CA SER A 520 -38.92 31.28 37.69
C SER A 520 -38.63 30.09 36.76
N ASP A 521 -37.36 29.71 36.68
CA ASP A 521 -36.97 28.29 36.74
C ASP A 521 -35.65 28.13 37.50
N PRO A 522 -35.52 27.10 38.34
CA PRO A 522 -34.39 26.94 39.26
C PRO A 522 -33.21 26.27 38.56
N ASP A 523 -32.03 26.86 38.75
CA ASP A 523 -30.78 26.12 38.91
C ASP A 523 -30.44 25.07 37.82
N ASP A 524 -30.21 25.51 36.58
CA ASP A 524 -29.44 24.70 35.62
C ASP A 524 -27.95 25.06 35.75
N GLY A 525 -27.39 24.67 36.89
CA GLY A 525 -25.97 24.68 37.19
C GLY A 525 -25.21 23.70 36.30
N SER A 526 -24.92 24.11 35.06
CA SER A 526 -23.85 23.53 34.25
C SER A 526 -22.60 24.41 34.28
N ASP A 527 -22.27 24.93 35.46
CA ASP A 527 -20.90 25.29 35.79
C ASP A 527 -20.06 24.02 35.79
N THR A 528 -19.54 23.67 34.61
CA THR A 528 -18.44 22.72 34.48
C THR A 528 -17.23 23.35 35.15
N ASN A 529 -17.09 23.07 36.45
CA ASN A 529 -15.90 23.28 37.24
C ASN A 529 -14.70 22.62 36.53
N PHE A 530 -14.03 23.35 35.64
CA PHE A 530 -12.68 23.00 35.21
C PHE A 530 -11.81 23.03 36.45
N SER A 531 -11.39 21.86 36.91
CA SER A 531 -10.54 21.74 38.10
C SER A 531 -9.19 22.41 37.82
N GLY A 532 -8.50 22.87 38.88
CA GLY A 532 -7.12 23.37 38.73
C GLY A 532 -6.17 22.36 38.09
N GLU A 533 -6.47 21.07 38.28
CA GLU A 533 -5.72 19.95 37.70
C GLU A 533 -5.92 19.83 36.19
N ASP A 534 -7.12 20.10 35.67
CA ASP A 534 -7.38 20.09 34.22
C ASP A 534 -6.56 21.17 33.50
N LYS A 535 -6.50 22.38 34.08
CA LYS A 535 -5.71 23.50 33.53
C LYS A 535 -4.21 23.21 33.56
N GLU A 536 -3.71 22.60 34.64
CA GLU A 536 -2.32 22.16 34.75
C GLU A 536 -2.01 21.06 33.73
N GLY A 537 -2.91 20.09 33.55
CA GLY A 537 -2.80 19.05 32.54
C GLY A 537 -2.69 19.63 31.14
N GLU A 538 -3.60 20.55 30.77
CA GLU A 538 -3.53 21.26 29.49
C GLU A 538 -2.21 22.01 29.32
N MET A 539 -1.74 22.76 30.33
CA MET A 539 -0.48 23.49 30.26
C MET A 539 0.72 22.55 30.01
N ARG A 540 0.77 21.42 30.72
CA ARG A 540 1.81 20.38 30.51
C ARG A 540 1.72 19.79 29.12
N GLY A 541 0.52 19.47 28.64
CA GLY A 541 0.27 18.97 27.30
C GLY A 541 0.79 19.93 26.24
N ARG A 542 0.40 21.21 26.29
CA ARG A 542 0.87 22.25 25.36
C ARG A 542 2.39 22.37 25.36
N LYS A 543 3.02 22.41 26.54
CA LYS A 543 4.48 22.45 26.68
C LYS A 543 5.16 21.21 26.06
N ALA A 544 4.57 20.03 26.22
CA ALA A 544 5.09 18.80 25.65
C ALA A 544 4.95 18.75 24.12
N PHE A 545 3.87 19.30 23.55
CA PHE A 545 3.72 19.46 22.10
C PHE A 545 4.75 20.44 21.51
N VAL A 546 5.04 21.56 22.18
CA VAL A 546 6.15 22.44 21.79
C VAL A 546 7.49 21.67 21.74
N GLY A 547 7.73 20.78 22.70
CA GLY A 547 8.91 19.93 22.74
C GLY A 547 8.95 18.81 21.69
N THR A 548 7.82 18.52 21.03
CA THR A 548 7.68 17.46 20.01
C THR A 548 7.58 18.03 18.59
N ARG A 549 7.36 19.35 18.45
CA ARG A 549 7.21 20.08 17.19
C ARG A 549 8.23 19.71 16.12
N LYS A 550 9.53 19.70 16.43
CA LYS A 550 10.58 19.37 15.45
C LYS A 550 10.45 17.96 14.85
N PHE A 551 9.87 17.01 15.60
CA PHE A 551 9.60 15.68 15.07
C PHE A 551 8.42 15.75 14.08
N LEU A 552 7.33 16.44 14.46
CA LEU A 552 6.13 16.60 13.64
C LEU A 552 6.41 17.37 12.34
N GLU A 553 7.30 18.36 12.35
CA GLU A 553 7.72 19.11 11.15
C GLU A 553 8.39 18.22 10.08
N ASN A 554 8.97 17.08 10.48
CA ASN A 554 9.60 16.12 9.58
C ASN A 554 8.67 14.99 9.15
N VAL A 555 7.46 14.91 9.71
CA VAL A 555 6.47 13.90 9.32
C VAL A 555 5.85 14.31 7.99
N ASN A 556 5.76 13.36 7.07
CA ASN A 556 5.23 13.53 5.72
C ASN A 556 4.38 12.30 5.37
N ILE A 557 3.06 12.49 5.39
CA ILE A 557 2.06 11.43 5.14
C ILE A 557 1.42 11.64 3.77
N TYR A 558 1.15 10.54 3.06
CA TYR A 558 0.55 10.58 1.73
C TYR A 558 -0.87 11.14 1.74
N ASP A 559 -1.73 10.68 2.66
CA ASP A 559 -3.08 11.22 2.82
C ASP A 559 -3.07 12.70 3.29
N PRO A 560 -3.74 13.60 2.53
CA PRO A 560 -3.72 15.03 2.82
C PRO A 560 -4.50 15.41 4.08
N VAL A 561 -5.51 14.63 4.47
CA VAL A 561 -6.30 14.88 5.69
C VAL A 561 -5.45 14.54 6.91
N LEU A 562 -4.79 13.38 6.91
CA LEU A 562 -3.87 12.99 7.98
C LEU A 562 -2.70 13.97 8.08
N MET A 563 -2.15 14.40 6.95
CA MET A 563 -1.09 15.40 6.92
C MET A 563 -1.55 16.77 7.45
N SER A 564 -2.81 17.16 7.22
CA SER A 564 -3.37 18.40 7.81
C SER A 564 -3.41 18.36 9.34
N TRP A 565 -3.66 17.19 9.94
CA TRP A 565 -3.62 17.03 11.40
C TRP A 565 -2.20 17.18 11.93
N VAL A 566 -1.21 16.64 11.22
CA VAL A 566 0.21 16.80 11.57
C VAL A 566 0.62 18.26 11.49
N ALA A 567 0.25 18.96 10.42
CA ALA A 567 0.54 20.39 10.23
C ALA A 567 -0.06 21.23 11.36
N GLU A 568 -1.34 20.99 11.71
CA GLU A 568 -2.01 21.66 12.83
C GLU A 568 -1.24 21.46 14.16
N MET A 569 -0.77 20.24 14.43
CA MET A 569 0.01 19.93 15.65
C MET A 569 1.44 20.49 15.61
N ALA A 570 2.01 20.72 14.42
CA ALA A 570 3.34 21.30 14.24
C ALA A 570 3.33 22.85 14.40
N ASP A 571 2.22 23.51 14.07
CA ASP A 571 2.06 24.97 14.13
C ASP A 571 1.96 25.54 15.56
N VAL A 572 2.00 24.66 16.58
CA VAL A 572 1.97 25.02 18.00
C VAL A 572 3.10 26.01 18.32
N GLY A 573 2.71 27.24 18.69
CA GLY A 573 3.59 28.31 19.16
C GLY A 573 3.78 29.51 18.22
N ILE A 574 3.25 29.49 16.99
CA ILE A 574 3.36 30.64 16.08
C ILE A 574 2.30 31.72 16.36
N THR A 575 1.13 31.33 16.84
CA THR A 575 0.00 32.25 17.09
C THR A 575 0.08 33.01 18.43
N GLY A 576 1.09 32.74 19.26
CA GLY A 576 1.20 33.30 20.62
C GLY A 576 2.20 34.44 20.83
N THR A 577 3.02 34.81 19.83
CA THR A 577 4.15 35.75 20.05
C THR A 577 4.23 36.96 19.12
N ASN A 578 3.29 37.19 18.18
CA ASN A 578 3.40 38.31 17.23
C ASN A 578 2.10 39.13 17.09
N ILE A 579 1.65 39.75 18.18
CA ILE A 579 0.76 40.92 18.10
C ILE A 579 1.37 42.04 18.93
N ILE A 580 2.48 42.60 18.45
CA ILE A 580 2.81 44.00 18.72
C ILE A 580 2.29 44.76 17.48
N PRO A 581 1.18 45.50 17.58
CA PRO A 581 0.74 46.33 16.46
C PRO A 581 1.80 47.42 16.22
N PRO A 582 2.08 47.78 14.95
CA PRO A 582 2.95 48.91 14.66
C PRO A 582 2.32 50.16 15.28
N SER A 583 3.07 50.84 16.13
CA SER A 583 2.68 52.14 16.68
C SER A 583 2.58 53.16 15.54
N PRO A 584 1.59 54.07 15.58
CA PRO A 584 1.53 55.19 14.64
C PRO A 584 2.72 56.15 14.78
#